data_AF-A0A2T1KTG1-F1
#
_entry.id   AF-A0A2T1KTG1-F1
#
_cell.length_a   1.000
_cell.length_b   1.000
_cell.length_c   1.000
_cell.angle_alpha   90.00
_cell.angle_beta   90.00
_cell.angle_gamma   90.00
#
_symmetry.space_group_name_H-M   'P 1'
#
loop_
_entity.id
_entity.type
_entity.pdbx_description
1 polymer ?
#
loop_
_entity_poly.entity_id
_entity_poly.type
_entity_poly.pdbx_seq_one_letter_code
_entity_poly.pdbx_strand_id
1 'polypeptide(L)'
;MNTRPHSTCPSAIHAADFLMASRQCEIRNLEYFLQMGCVVQNIGNLVHGLQRERGATNLFLGSGGHRFVGERRRILKENDQLAKRFRAALADTQEDLITHPVSSSLLSHIASALHGLDQLAEQRRRVDDRSVTVASATEWFCTTIHGLIAVVFEAAETAADPAIAGLLVAMVHVMNGKEYCGQERAAGSAGFSDGRFDSALSRRMMHLVEAQERCFEVFAEFANEDSLSLWQALRAHPRELEIERMRQLAVSVGPFKTLDEALADRWFTLMTERMDDLKRIEDNMESAFHQRCVARYTEARHSLTHQESLLSPLGKPPAASAPRLVVCDSAQSDHGSDAWASDGVGRQSGRFIMELLQEQARRLREMSEELKGAREALEDRRTQEKAVLLLMERRDISNDEAHRLLRKLAMDQGRRLPDVARAVVSMAGVLG
;
A
#
# COMPACT_ATOMS: atom_id res chain seq x y z
N MET A 1 -26.56 31.58 54.54
CA MET A 1 -25.63 32.11 53.52
C MET A 1 -24.89 30.94 52.90
N ASN A 2 -25.28 30.51 51.70
CA ASN A 2 -24.56 29.49 50.94
C ASN A 2 -24.83 29.76 49.45
N THR A 3 -23.97 30.58 48.84
CA THR A 3 -23.99 30.90 47.40
C THR A 3 -23.31 29.76 46.65
N ARG A 4 -24.10 28.94 45.94
CA ARG A 4 -23.58 28.01 44.93
C ARG A 4 -23.17 28.80 43.68
N PRO A 5 -22.08 28.44 42.99
CA PRO A 5 -21.70 29.09 41.74
C PRO A 5 -22.65 28.69 40.62
N HIS A 6 -22.93 29.66 39.75
CA HIS A 6 -23.72 29.50 38.54
C HIS A 6 -23.20 28.38 37.65
N SER A 7 -24.11 27.49 37.27
CA SER A 7 -23.96 26.53 36.18
C SER A 7 -23.63 27.28 34.90
N THR A 8 -22.42 27.07 34.36
CA THR A 8 -22.03 27.54 33.03
C THR A 8 -22.91 26.84 31.99
N CYS A 9 -23.69 27.61 31.26
CA CYS A 9 -24.43 27.15 30.07
C CYS A 9 -23.41 26.57 29.06
N PRO A 10 -23.59 25.35 28.52
CA PRO A 10 -22.69 24.84 27.49
C PRO A 10 -22.74 25.78 26.28
N SER A 11 -21.56 26.17 25.79
CA SER A 11 -21.42 26.97 24.57
C SER A 11 -22.23 26.33 23.44
N ALA A 12 -23.08 27.11 22.76
CA ALA A 12 -23.87 26.63 21.65
C ALA A 12 -22.97 25.97 20.59
N ILE A 13 -23.36 24.79 20.12
CA ILE A 13 -22.63 24.02 19.10
C ILE A 13 -23.00 24.58 17.73
N HIS A 14 -22.01 24.94 16.90
CA HIS A 14 -22.23 25.53 15.58
C HIS A 14 -21.69 24.64 14.45
N ALA A 15 -22.29 24.75 13.25
CA ALA A 15 -21.83 24.02 12.06
C ALA A 15 -20.37 24.35 11.68
N ALA A 16 -19.92 25.58 11.96
CA ALA A 16 -18.54 26.01 11.79
C ALA A 16 -17.55 25.16 12.61
N ASP A 17 -17.93 24.75 13.83
CA ASP A 17 -17.08 23.93 14.71
C ASP A 17 -16.81 22.55 14.07
N PHE A 18 -17.83 21.96 13.43
CA PHE A 18 -17.69 20.67 12.74
C PHE A 18 -16.97 20.77 11.40
N LEU A 19 -17.13 21.87 10.66
CA LEU A 19 -16.34 22.14 9.45
C LEU A 19 -14.84 22.25 9.81
N MET A 20 -14.52 22.94 10.90
CA MET A 20 -13.18 23.04 11.45
C MET A 20 -12.65 21.68 11.93
N ALA A 21 -13.46 20.94 12.69
CA ALA A 21 -13.09 19.60 13.16
C ALA A 21 -12.84 18.61 12.01
N SER A 22 -13.63 18.69 10.93
CA SER A 22 -13.44 17.88 9.72
C SER A 22 -12.08 18.14 9.08
N ARG A 23 -11.66 19.41 8.96
CA ARG A 23 -10.34 19.78 8.44
C ARG A 23 -9.20 19.38 9.36
N GLN A 24 -9.38 19.53 10.67
CA GLN A 24 -8.40 19.05 11.64
C GLN A 24 -8.25 17.53 11.57
N CYS A 25 -9.33 16.80 11.30
CA CYS A 25 -9.29 15.36 11.06
C CYS A 25 -8.47 15.01 9.81
N GLU A 26 -8.68 15.72 8.70
CA GLU A 26 -7.89 15.56 7.47
C GLU A 26 -6.38 15.78 7.73
N ILE A 27 -6.03 16.85 8.45
CA ILE A 27 -4.63 17.16 8.79
C ILE A 27 -4.00 16.05 9.64
N ARG A 28 -4.71 15.57 10.67
CA ARG A 28 -4.22 14.47 11.52
C ARG A 28 -4.02 13.16 10.72
N ASN A 29 -4.90 12.88 9.76
CA ASN A 29 -4.73 11.73 8.87
C ASN A 29 -3.48 11.89 7.98
N LEU A 30 -3.21 13.09 7.48
CA LEU A 30 -2.02 13.38 6.67
C LEU A 30 -0.73 13.32 7.51
N GLU A 31 -0.75 13.78 8.76
CA GLU A 31 0.37 13.62 9.71
C GLU A 31 0.68 12.15 9.96
N TYR A 32 -0.37 11.34 10.18
CA TYR A 32 -0.22 9.91 10.28
C TYR A 32 0.42 9.28 9.03
N PHE A 33 0.00 9.68 7.82
CA PHE A 33 0.61 9.14 6.60
C PHE A 33 2.04 9.62 6.34
N LEU A 34 2.43 10.80 6.83
CA LEU A 34 3.82 11.24 6.82
C LEU A 34 4.71 10.32 7.67
N GLN A 35 4.23 9.92 8.84
CA GLN A 35 4.92 8.99 9.73
C GLN A 35 4.89 7.55 9.19
N MET A 36 3.73 7.08 8.76
CA MET A 36 3.56 5.77 8.12
C MET A 36 4.44 5.62 6.88
N GLY A 37 4.70 6.72 6.16
CA GLY A 37 5.66 6.75 5.07
C GLY A 37 7.05 6.27 5.45
N CYS A 38 7.54 6.61 6.65
CA CYS A 38 8.80 6.09 7.17
C CYS A 38 8.75 4.58 7.37
N VAL A 39 7.64 4.05 7.91
CA VAL A 39 7.43 2.61 8.10
C VAL A 39 7.40 1.89 6.75
N VAL A 40 6.60 2.39 5.80
CA VAL A 40 6.49 1.83 4.44
C VAL A 40 7.84 1.83 3.73
N GLN A 41 8.62 2.91 3.82
CA GLN A 41 9.96 2.99 3.24
C GLN A 41 10.92 1.95 3.87
N ASN A 42 10.89 1.79 5.20
CA ASN A 42 11.71 0.80 5.86
C ASN A 42 11.28 -0.64 5.50
N ILE A 43 9.98 -0.87 5.27
CA ILE A 43 9.47 -2.14 4.75
C ILE A 43 10.01 -2.41 3.34
N GLY A 44 9.93 -1.47 2.40
CA GLY A 44 10.46 -1.63 1.03
C GLY A 44 11.95 -2.01 1.02
N ASN A 45 12.75 -1.30 1.81
CA ASN A 45 14.16 -1.60 1.99
C ASN A 45 14.42 -2.98 2.62
N LEU A 46 13.68 -3.34 3.67
CA LEU A 46 13.81 -4.64 4.34
C LEU A 46 13.39 -5.79 3.44
N VAL A 47 12.29 -5.65 2.69
CA VAL A 47 11.83 -6.62 1.68
C VAL A 47 12.93 -6.86 0.65
N HIS A 48 13.52 -5.81 0.09
CA HIS A 48 14.63 -5.95 -0.85
C HIS A 48 15.85 -6.66 -0.22
N GLY A 49 16.21 -6.30 1.01
CA GLY A 49 17.28 -6.97 1.76
C GLY A 49 17.01 -8.47 1.94
N LEU A 50 15.80 -8.85 2.34
CA LEU A 50 15.40 -10.26 2.52
C LEU A 50 15.35 -11.01 1.18
N GLN A 51 14.98 -10.37 0.08
CA GLN A 51 15.03 -10.95 -1.26
C GLN A 51 16.48 -11.27 -1.71
N ARG A 52 17.43 -10.39 -1.36
CA ARG A 52 18.87 -10.65 -1.57
C ARG A 52 19.37 -11.79 -0.69
N GLU A 53 18.96 -11.83 0.58
CA GLU A 53 19.32 -12.90 1.50
C GLU A 53 18.76 -14.26 1.07
N ARG A 54 17.52 -14.31 0.59
CA ARG A 54 16.95 -15.52 -0.02
C ARG A 54 17.80 -16.00 -1.19
N GLY A 55 18.16 -15.09 -2.10
CA GLY A 55 19.00 -15.42 -3.26
C GLY A 55 20.37 -15.99 -2.83
N ALA A 56 21.06 -15.31 -1.91
CA ALA A 56 22.35 -15.77 -1.39
C ALA A 56 22.24 -17.09 -0.62
N THR A 57 21.16 -17.29 0.13
CA THR A 57 20.87 -18.54 0.86
C THR A 57 20.63 -19.69 -0.10
N ASN A 58 19.90 -19.48 -1.19
CA ASN A 58 19.66 -20.52 -2.20
C ASN A 58 20.96 -20.95 -2.87
N LEU A 59 21.84 -20.00 -3.20
CA LEU A 59 23.16 -20.32 -3.78
C LEU A 59 24.09 -21.02 -2.77
N PHE A 60 24.07 -20.59 -1.52
CA PHE A 60 24.83 -21.22 -0.44
C PHE A 60 24.38 -22.67 -0.22
N LEU A 61 23.08 -22.91 0.00
CA LEU A 61 22.54 -24.25 0.21
C LEU A 61 22.67 -25.14 -1.03
N GLY A 62 22.38 -24.61 -2.22
CA GLY A 62 22.47 -25.35 -3.48
C GLY A 62 23.90 -25.78 -3.84
N SER A 63 24.91 -25.06 -3.34
CA SER A 63 26.32 -25.44 -3.48
C SER A 63 26.85 -26.29 -2.33
N GLY A 64 25.98 -26.82 -1.46
CA GLY A 64 26.39 -27.58 -0.28
C GLY A 64 27.13 -26.75 0.78
N GLY A 65 27.03 -25.42 0.72
CA GLY A 65 27.68 -24.49 1.65
C GLY A 65 29.04 -23.95 1.19
N HIS A 66 29.42 -24.14 -0.07
CA HIS A 66 30.75 -23.77 -0.58
C HIS A 66 30.79 -22.41 -1.29
N ARG A 67 29.71 -22.02 -2.00
CA ARG A 67 29.62 -20.74 -2.73
C ARG A 67 28.94 -19.67 -1.87
N PHE A 68 29.18 -18.40 -2.20
CA PHE A 68 28.50 -17.24 -1.61
C PHE A 68 28.68 -17.00 -0.10
N VAL A 69 29.57 -17.72 0.60
CA VAL A 69 29.75 -17.61 2.06
C VAL A 69 30.06 -16.17 2.52
N GLY A 70 31.04 -15.52 1.88
CA GLY A 70 31.47 -14.16 2.24
C GLY A 70 30.41 -13.10 1.92
N GLU A 71 29.81 -13.19 0.73
CA GLU A 71 28.76 -12.26 0.30
C GLU A 71 27.50 -12.42 1.16
N ARG A 72 27.08 -13.65 1.46
CA ARG A 72 25.96 -13.93 2.36
C ARG A 72 26.19 -13.28 3.72
N ARG A 73 27.38 -13.43 4.32
CA ARG A 73 27.70 -12.78 5.61
C ARG A 73 27.55 -11.26 5.57
N ARG A 74 27.92 -10.61 4.46
CA ARG A 74 27.71 -9.17 4.27
C ARG A 74 26.22 -8.83 4.23
N ILE A 75 25.44 -9.58 3.45
CA ILE A 75 23.99 -9.40 3.32
C ILE A 75 23.28 -9.61 4.68
N LEU A 76 23.67 -10.62 5.48
CA LEU A 76 23.07 -10.84 6.80
C LEU A 76 23.25 -9.62 7.70
N LYS A 77 24.45 -9.04 7.72
CA LYS A 77 24.76 -7.84 8.51
C LYS A 77 24.00 -6.61 8.02
N GLU A 78 23.88 -6.43 6.71
CA GLU A 78 23.06 -5.37 6.11
C GLU A 78 21.59 -5.52 6.54
N ASN A 79 21.05 -6.74 6.46
CA ASN A 79 19.67 -7.03 6.82
C ASN A 79 19.38 -6.86 8.31
N ASP A 80 20.34 -7.17 9.20
CA ASP A 80 20.22 -6.86 10.63
C ASP A 80 20.06 -5.36 10.86
N GLN A 81 20.78 -4.53 10.09
CA GLN A 81 20.66 -3.09 10.19
C GLN A 81 19.31 -2.58 9.64
N LEU A 82 18.82 -3.16 8.56
CA LEU A 82 17.49 -2.84 8.01
C LEU A 82 16.38 -3.24 9.00
N ALA A 83 16.45 -4.42 9.58
CA ALA A 83 15.47 -4.89 10.56
C ALA A 83 15.47 -4.05 11.85
N LYS A 84 16.63 -3.51 12.26
CA LYS A 84 16.71 -2.54 13.36
C LYS A 84 16.07 -1.20 13.01
N ARG A 85 16.31 -0.66 11.81
CA ARG A 85 15.69 0.60 11.36
C ARG A 85 14.17 0.48 11.25
N PHE A 86 13.68 -0.64 10.72
CA PHE A 86 12.25 -0.94 10.69
C PHE A 86 11.62 -0.96 12.10
N ARG A 87 12.23 -1.68 13.06
CA ARG A 87 11.74 -1.69 14.45
C ARG A 87 11.78 -0.31 15.10
N ALA A 88 12.80 0.50 14.83
CA ALA A 88 12.88 1.88 15.32
C ALA A 88 11.78 2.75 14.72
N ALA A 89 11.56 2.68 13.41
CA ALA A 89 10.49 3.43 12.73
C ALA A 89 9.12 3.06 13.31
N LEU A 90 8.85 1.77 13.56
CA LEU A 90 7.61 1.33 14.21
C LEU A 90 7.47 1.90 15.62
N ALA A 91 8.54 1.88 16.43
CA ALA A 91 8.51 2.41 17.79
C ALA A 91 8.21 3.92 17.82
N ASP A 92 8.80 4.69 16.89
CA ASP A 92 8.56 6.13 16.76
C ASP A 92 7.10 6.44 16.36
N THR A 93 6.44 5.52 15.64
CA THR A 93 5.04 5.65 15.21
C THR A 93 4.04 4.93 16.10
N GLN A 94 4.48 4.21 17.14
CA GLN A 94 3.63 3.27 17.87
C GLN A 94 2.47 3.96 18.60
N GLU A 95 2.72 5.12 19.21
CA GLU A 95 1.68 5.87 19.93
C GLU A 95 0.60 6.38 18.96
N ASP A 96 1.01 6.92 17.81
CA ASP A 96 0.09 7.36 16.75
C ASP A 96 -0.67 6.19 16.13
N LEU A 97 -0.03 5.02 15.99
CA LEU A 97 -0.66 3.78 15.51
C LEU A 97 -1.70 3.18 16.46
N ILE A 98 -1.65 3.51 17.75
CA ILE A 98 -2.61 2.99 18.74
C ILE A 98 -3.73 4.02 18.99
N THR A 99 -3.43 5.31 18.84
CA THR A 99 -4.35 6.41 19.16
C THR A 99 -5.18 6.86 17.97
N HIS A 100 -4.69 6.74 16.73
CA HIS A 100 -5.56 6.83 15.57
C HIS A 100 -6.53 5.64 15.54
N PRO A 101 -7.71 5.76 14.91
CA PRO A 101 -8.58 4.62 14.63
C PRO A 101 -7.91 3.75 13.56
N VAL A 102 -6.84 3.08 13.94
CA VAL A 102 -6.08 2.17 13.10
C VAL A 102 -6.84 0.86 13.02
N SER A 103 -6.85 0.23 11.84
CA SER A 103 -7.52 -1.05 11.68
C SER A 103 -6.82 -2.09 12.56
N SER A 104 -7.60 -2.90 13.29
CA SER A 104 -7.07 -4.06 14.01
C SER A 104 -6.32 -5.02 13.08
N SER A 105 -6.67 -5.01 11.79
CA SER A 105 -5.96 -5.71 10.72
C SER A 105 -4.53 -5.21 10.56
N LEU A 106 -4.27 -3.89 10.55
CA LEU A 106 -2.91 -3.35 10.39
C LEU A 106 -2.00 -3.79 11.54
N LEU A 107 -2.49 -3.69 12.77
CA LEU A 107 -1.76 -4.13 13.96
C LEU A 107 -1.48 -5.64 13.92
N SER A 108 -2.44 -6.44 13.42
CA SER A 108 -2.26 -7.89 13.26
C SER A 108 -1.19 -8.24 12.21
N HIS A 109 -1.16 -7.51 11.09
CA HIS A 109 -0.12 -7.68 10.07
C HIS A 109 1.26 -7.22 10.57
N ILE A 110 1.34 -6.10 11.32
CA ILE A 110 2.59 -5.64 11.95
C ILE A 110 3.09 -6.69 12.94
N ALA A 111 2.22 -7.23 13.80
CA ALA A 111 2.58 -8.29 14.73
C ALA A 111 3.10 -9.55 14.02
N SER A 112 2.44 -9.96 12.93
CA SER A 112 2.86 -11.10 12.12
C SER A 112 4.23 -10.87 11.45
N ALA A 113 4.45 -9.66 10.91
CA ALA A 113 5.73 -9.28 10.33
C ALA A 113 6.86 -9.29 11.38
N LEU A 114 6.63 -8.68 12.55
CA LEU A 114 7.60 -8.70 13.66
C LEU A 114 7.91 -10.12 14.11
N HIS A 115 6.89 -10.98 14.24
CA HIS A 115 7.09 -12.38 14.58
C HIS A 115 7.98 -13.10 13.55
N GLY A 116 7.74 -12.91 12.25
CA GLY A 116 8.61 -13.46 11.20
C GLY A 116 10.06 -12.98 11.32
N LEU A 117 10.27 -11.69 11.64
CA LEU A 117 11.60 -11.12 11.84
C LEU A 117 12.31 -11.64 13.09
N ASP A 118 11.58 -12.00 14.15
CA ASP A 118 12.17 -12.60 15.36
C ASP A 118 12.67 -14.02 15.10
N GLN A 119 12.08 -14.72 14.12
CA GLN A 119 12.50 -16.05 13.69
C GLN A 119 13.72 -16.03 12.73
N LEU A 120 14.18 -14.87 12.26
CA LEU A 120 15.31 -14.77 11.32
C LEU A 120 16.58 -15.43 11.84
N ALA A 121 16.91 -15.23 13.12
CA ALA A 121 18.13 -15.77 13.71
C ALA A 121 18.11 -17.30 13.72
N GLU A 122 16.98 -17.90 14.08
CA GLU A 122 16.81 -19.34 14.07
C GLU A 122 16.88 -19.91 12.65
N GLN A 123 16.19 -19.28 11.71
CA GLN A 123 16.24 -19.73 10.32
C GLN A 123 17.65 -19.66 9.75
N ARG A 124 18.42 -18.61 10.05
CA ARG A 124 19.82 -18.49 9.62
C ARG A 124 20.71 -19.57 10.23
N ARG A 125 20.51 -19.94 11.51
CA ARG A 125 21.20 -21.08 12.13
C ARG A 125 20.92 -22.37 11.39
N ARG A 126 19.65 -22.66 11.09
CA ARG A 126 19.25 -23.85 10.34
C ARG A 126 19.88 -23.89 8.94
N VAL A 127 20.00 -22.74 8.28
CA VAL A 127 20.70 -22.61 6.99
C VAL A 127 22.19 -22.89 7.15
N ASP A 128 22.84 -22.33 8.16
CA ASP A 128 24.27 -22.52 8.43
C ASP A 128 24.60 -23.99 8.74
N ASP A 129 23.75 -24.64 9.53
CA ASP A 129 23.82 -26.07 9.85
C ASP A 129 23.39 -26.96 8.67
N ARG A 130 22.85 -26.36 7.60
CA ARG A 130 22.27 -27.04 6.43
C ARG A 130 21.19 -28.07 6.81
N SER A 131 20.44 -27.78 7.88
CA SER A 131 19.32 -28.60 8.36
C SER A 131 17.98 -28.27 7.69
N VAL A 132 18.00 -27.38 6.69
CA VAL A 132 16.85 -27.01 5.85
C VAL A 132 17.17 -27.21 4.38
N THR A 133 16.14 -27.58 3.60
CA THR A 133 16.25 -27.65 2.15
C THR A 133 16.15 -26.26 1.52
N VAL A 134 16.66 -26.10 0.28
CA VAL A 134 16.52 -24.87 -0.51
C VAL A 134 15.05 -24.47 -0.64
N ALA A 135 14.16 -25.44 -0.87
CA ALA A 135 12.73 -25.22 -1.01
C ALA A 135 12.10 -24.66 0.29
N SER A 136 12.37 -25.31 1.43
CA SER A 136 11.84 -24.87 2.73
C SER A 136 12.40 -23.50 3.14
N ALA A 137 13.68 -23.23 2.89
CA ALA A 137 14.26 -21.92 3.14
C ALA A 137 13.62 -20.84 2.25
N THR A 138 13.44 -21.12 0.96
CA THR A 138 12.78 -20.22 0.01
C THR A 138 11.37 -19.88 0.46
N GLU A 139 10.56 -20.87 0.81
CA GLU A 139 9.19 -20.70 1.27
C GLU A 139 9.12 -19.83 2.53
N TRP A 140 9.98 -20.08 3.51
CA TRP A 140 10.05 -19.28 4.73
C TRP A 140 10.34 -17.79 4.45
N PHE A 141 11.29 -17.51 3.55
CA PHE A 141 11.58 -16.12 3.14
C PHE A 141 10.41 -15.49 2.40
N CYS A 142 9.76 -16.23 1.47
CA CYS A 142 8.60 -15.74 0.74
C CYS A 142 7.45 -15.38 1.70
N THR A 143 7.15 -16.22 2.70
CA THR A 143 6.12 -15.94 3.70
C THR A 143 6.47 -14.70 4.54
N THR A 144 7.72 -14.57 4.96
CA THR A 144 8.18 -13.40 5.74
C THR A 144 8.09 -12.10 4.92
N ILE A 145 8.51 -12.14 3.65
CA ILE A 145 8.42 -11.00 2.74
C ILE A 145 6.95 -10.63 2.48
N HIS A 146 6.08 -11.61 2.28
CA HIS A 146 4.66 -11.39 2.06
C HIS A 146 3.99 -10.71 3.27
N GLY A 147 4.31 -11.16 4.49
CA GLY A 147 3.82 -10.52 5.72
C GLY A 147 4.23 -9.05 5.85
N LEU A 148 5.43 -8.69 5.40
CA LEU A 148 5.88 -7.29 5.34
C LEU A 148 5.09 -6.47 4.31
N ILE A 149 4.90 -7.01 3.09
CA ILE A 149 4.13 -6.34 2.04
C ILE A 149 2.67 -6.14 2.47
N ALA A 150 2.08 -7.09 3.22
CA ALA A 150 0.72 -6.99 3.73
C ALA A 150 0.49 -5.78 4.66
N VAL A 151 1.52 -5.34 5.38
CA VAL A 151 1.45 -4.10 6.19
C VAL A 151 1.24 -2.88 5.29
N VAL A 152 1.94 -2.80 4.16
CA VAL A 152 1.80 -1.69 3.19
C VAL A 152 0.43 -1.75 2.51
N PHE A 153 -0.05 -2.95 2.19
CA PHE A 153 -1.38 -3.18 1.64
C PHE A 153 -2.47 -2.63 2.58
N GLU A 154 -2.41 -2.99 3.86
CA GLU A 154 -3.39 -2.51 4.82
C GLU A 154 -3.27 -1.00 5.08
N ALA A 155 -2.05 -0.43 5.04
CA ALA A 155 -1.87 1.02 5.08
C ALA A 155 -2.58 1.70 3.88
N ALA A 156 -2.50 1.12 2.69
CA ALA A 156 -3.19 1.62 1.49
C ALA A 156 -4.72 1.66 1.67
N GLU A 157 -5.30 0.66 2.32
CA GLU A 157 -6.75 0.60 2.56
C GLU A 157 -7.25 1.66 3.54
N THR A 158 -6.40 2.05 4.50
CA THR A 158 -6.73 3.11 5.47
C THR A 158 -6.56 4.53 4.91
N ALA A 159 -6.01 4.67 3.70
CA ALA A 159 -5.76 5.97 3.09
C ALA A 159 -7.06 6.67 2.66
N ALA A 160 -7.27 7.87 3.19
CA ALA A 160 -8.44 8.70 2.90
C ALA A 160 -8.19 9.72 1.78
N ASP A 161 -6.93 9.96 1.39
CA ASP A 161 -6.58 10.85 0.29
C ASP A 161 -6.33 10.02 -0.99
N PRO A 162 -7.05 10.27 -2.10
CA PRO A 162 -6.96 9.45 -3.31
C PRO A 162 -5.56 9.38 -3.91
N ALA A 163 -4.82 10.49 -3.88
CA ALA A 163 -3.48 10.53 -4.46
C ALA A 163 -2.47 9.76 -3.60
N ILE A 164 -2.63 9.76 -2.27
CA ILE A 164 -1.82 8.95 -1.37
C ILE A 164 -2.18 7.46 -1.53
N ALA A 165 -3.47 7.14 -1.58
CA ALA A 165 -3.96 5.77 -1.76
C ALA A 165 -3.46 5.16 -3.07
N GLY A 166 -3.57 5.89 -4.19
CA GLY A 166 -3.07 5.45 -5.49
C GLY A 166 -1.58 5.13 -5.48
N LEU A 167 -0.74 5.99 -4.89
CA LEU A 167 0.70 5.75 -4.77
C LEU A 167 0.99 4.49 -3.93
N LEU A 168 0.27 4.27 -2.83
CA LEU A 168 0.42 3.06 -2.03
C LEU A 168 -0.02 1.80 -2.78
N VAL A 169 -1.11 1.86 -3.55
CA VAL A 169 -1.52 0.77 -4.45
C VAL A 169 -0.40 0.45 -5.44
N ALA A 170 0.13 1.45 -6.13
CA ALA A 170 1.26 1.26 -7.05
C ALA A 170 2.48 0.64 -6.36
N MET A 171 2.82 1.10 -5.15
CA MET A 171 3.92 0.56 -4.34
C MET A 171 3.70 -0.92 -3.98
N VAL A 172 2.52 -1.28 -3.48
CA VAL A 172 2.21 -2.68 -3.16
C VAL A 172 2.34 -3.57 -4.38
N HIS A 173 1.89 -3.10 -5.55
CA HIS A 173 1.95 -3.86 -6.78
C HIS A 173 3.37 -3.98 -7.34
N VAL A 174 4.21 -2.93 -7.31
CA VAL A 174 5.62 -3.06 -7.71
C VAL A 174 6.39 -3.97 -6.74
N MET A 175 6.12 -3.91 -5.44
CA MET A 175 6.71 -4.80 -4.43
C MET A 175 6.35 -6.27 -4.66
N ASN A 176 5.07 -6.57 -4.92
CA ASN A 176 4.61 -7.92 -5.25
C ASN A 176 5.20 -8.39 -6.59
N GLY A 177 5.20 -7.55 -7.63
CA GLY A 177 5.80 -7.87 -8.93
C GLY A 177 7.28 -8.20 -8.81
N LYS A 178 8.05 -7.39 -8.07
CA LYS A 178 9.46 -7.65 -7.73
C LYS A 178 9.63 -8.95 -6.95
N GLU A 179 8.72 -9.25 -6.03
CA GLU A 179 8.76 -10.50 -5.27
C GLU A 179 8.54 -11.73 -6.17
N TYR A 180 7.54 -11.70 -7.06
CA TYR A 180 7.34 -12.76 -8.04
C TYR A 180 8.52 -12.89 -9.02
N CYS A 181 9.14 -11.78 -9.44
CA CYS A 181 10.38 -11.77 -10.23
C CYS A 181 11.53 -12.48 -9.48
N GLY A 182 11.67 -12.22 -8.18
CA GLY A 182 12.66 -12.90 -7.33
C GLY A 182 12.41 -14.40 -7.14
N GLN A 183 11.14 -14.82 -7.12
CA GLN A 183 10.76 -16.23 -7.11
C GLN A 183 11.00 -16.89 -8.48
N GLU A 184 10.72 -16.18 -9.57
CA GLU A 184 11.00 -16.62 -10.94
C GLU A 184 12.50 -16.83 -11.14
N ARG A 185 13.33 -15.91 -10.65
CA ARG A 185 14.78 -16.05 -10.63
C ARG A 185 15.20 -17.36 -9.95
N ALA A 186 14.66 -17.66 -8.77
CA ALA A 186 14.99 -18.87 -8.02
C ALA A 186 14.54 -20.14 -8.75
N ALA A 187 13.32 -20.16 -9.28
CA ALA A 187 12.77 -21.29 -10.03
C ALA A 187 13.57 -21.57 -11.31
N GLY A 188 13.88 -20.53 -12.09
CA GLY A 188 14.70 -20.65 -13.29
C GLY A 188 16.14 -21.08 -12.97
N SER A 189 16.75 -20.54 -11.90
CA SER A 189 18.11 -20.94 -11.49
C SER A 189 18.17 -22.43 -11.14
N ALA A 190 17.15 -22.95 -10.44
CA ALA A 190 17.05 -24.37 -10.14
C ALA A 190 16.92 -25.21 -11.42
N GLY A 191 16.01 -24.86 -12.34
CA GLY A 191 15.81 -25.64 -13.57
C GLY A 191 17.00 -25.60 -14.54
N PHE A 192 17.65 -24.44 -14.68
CA PHE A 192 18.86 -24.34 -15.52
C PHE A 192 20.06 -25.06 -14.89
N SER A 193 20.20 -25.05 -13.55
CA SER A 193 21.28 -25.78 -12.87
C SER A 193 21.07 -27.30 -12.94
N ASP A 194 19.82 -27.76 -12.85
CA ASP A 194 19.47 -29.19 -12.99
C ASP A 194 19.51 -29.65 -14.46
N GLY A 195 19.72 -28.73 -15.41
CA GLY A 195 19.76 -29.00 -16.84
C GLY A 195 18.40 -29.39 -17.45
N ARG A 196 17.31 -29.29 -16.68
CA ARG A 196 15.96 -29.72 -17.09
C ARG A 196 14.86 -28.94 -16.36
N PHE A 197 13.72 -28.79 -17.02
CA PHE A 197 12.49 -28.28 -16.42
C PHE A 197 11.43 -29.38 -16.46
N ASP A 198 11.03 -29.89 -15.30
CA ASP A 198 9.89 -30.78 -15.24
C ASP A 198 8.57 -30.02 -15.44
N SER A 199 7.48 -30.74 -15.68
CA SER A 199 6.18 -30.11 -15.93
C SER A 199 5.67 -29.27 -14.75
N ALA A 200 6.08 -29.57 -13.51
CA ALA A 200 5.68 -28.78 -12.35
C ALA A 200 6.43 -27.43 -12.33
N LEU A 201 7.74 -27.45 -12.55
CA LEU A 201 8.60 -26.28 -12.60
C LEU A 201 8.26 -25.36 -13.79
N SER A 202 8.04 -25.90 -15.00
CA SER A 202 7.60 -25.09 -16.15
C SER A 202 6.26 -24.41 -15.89
N ARG A 203 5.31 -25.11 -15.26
CA ARG A 203 4.01 -24.52 -14.86
C ARG A 203 4.17 -23.44 -13.80
N ARG A 204 5.08 -23.63 -12.85
CA ARG A 204 5.41 -22.63 -11.84
C ARG A 204 6.04 -21.39 -12.46
N MET A 205 6.97 -21.55 -13.41
CA MET A 205 7.55 -20.43 -14.17
C MET A 205 6.46 -19.61 -14.87
N MET A 206 5.56 -20.25 -15.61
CA MET A 206 4.43 -19.55 -16.27
C MET A 206 3.55 -18.81 -15.26
N HIS A 207 3.26 -19.42 -14.10
CA HIS A 207 2.54 -18.73 -13.03
C HIS A 207 3.22 -17.45 -12.57
N LEU A 208 4.52 -17.52 -12.30
CA LEU A 208 5.29 -16.40 -11.77
C LEU A 208 5.40 -15.25 -12.78
N VAL A 209 5.55 -15.57 -14.07
CA VAL A 209 5.55 -14.56 -15.15
C VAL A 209 4.19 -13.86 -15.24
N GLU A 210 3.09 -14.61 -15.29
CA GLU A 210 1.76 -14.02 -15.33
C GLU A 210 1.40 -13.24 -14.06
N ALA A 211 1.87 -13.67 -12.89
CA ALA A 211 1.67 -12.94 -11.64
C ALA A 211 2.39 -11.59 -11.64
N GLN A 212 3.58 -11.53 -12.25
CA GLN A 212 4.31 -10.27 -12.45
C GLN A 212 3.56 -9.32 -13.37
N GLU A 213 3.15 -9.76 -14.56
CA GLU A 213 2.46 -8.90 -15.53
C GLU A 213 1.21 -8.27 -14.92
N ARG A 214 0.38 -9.05 -14.20
CA ARG A 214 -0.80 -8.52 -13.50
C ARG A 214 -0.47 -7.48 -12.43
N CYS A 215 0.64 -7.67 -11.70
CA CYS A 215 1.08 -6.66 -10.75
C CYS A 215 1.49 -5.38 -11.48
N PHE A 216 2.23 -5.50 -12.58
CA PHE A 216 2.72 -4.34 -13.33
C PHE A 216 1.63 -3.62 -14.13
N GLU A 217 0.56 -4.31 -14.53
CA GLU A 217 -0.66 -3.71 -15.08
C GLU A 217 -1.29 -2.74 -14.08
N VAL A 218 -1.60 -3.20 -12.86
CA VAL A 218 -2.20 -2.34 -11.82
C VAL A 218 -1.22 -1.26 -11.38
N PHE A 219 0.07 -1.56 -11.23
CA PHE A 219 1.08 -0.53 -10.96
C PHE A 219 1.04 0.59 -12.00
N ALA A 220 0.94 0.25 -13.30
CA ALA A 220 0.94 1.26 -14.35
C ALA A 220 -0.31 2.16 -14.35
N GLU A 221 -1.43 1.71 -13.77
CA GLU A 221 -2.65 2.52 -13.62
C GLU A 221 -2.51 3.62 -12.55
N PHE A 222 -1.69 3.40 -11.53
CA PHE A 222 -1.58 4.30 -10.36
C PHE A 222 -0.21 4.96 -10.18
N ALA A 223 0.80 4.55 -10.93
CA ALA A 223 2.16 5.09 -10.82
C ALA A 223 2.27 6.55 -11.27
N ASN A 224 3.20 7.29 -10.66
CA ASN A 224 3.56 8.64 -11.11
C ASN A 224 4.35 8.60 -12.44
N GLU A 225 4.39 9.73 -13.16
CA GLU A 225 5.01 9.85 -14.48
C GLU A 225 6.48 9.41 -14.52
N ASP A 226 7.28 9.77 -13.50
CA ASP A 226 8.70 9.38 -13.43
C ASP A 226 8.85 7.86 -13.28
N SER A 227 8.04 7.24 -12.42
CA SER A 227 8.04 5.78 -12.24
C SER A 227 7.58 5.04 -13.49
N LEU A 228 6.59 5.58 -14.22
CA LEU A 228 6.18 5.06 -15.52
C LEU A 228 7.29 5.16 -16.56
N SER A 229 8.06 6.25 -16.55
CA SER A 229 9.19 6.44 -17.45
C SER A 229 10.31 5.43 -17.15
N LEU A 230 10.61 5.18 -15.87
CA LEU A 230 11.55 4.13 -15.45
C LEU A 230 11.06 2.73 -15.86
N TRP A 231 9.76 2.46 -15.71
CA TRP A 231 9.13 1.22 -16.15
C TRP A 231 9.24 1.00 -17.66
N GLN A 232 8.99 2.03 -18.47
CA GLN A 232 9.15 1.98 -19.92
C GLN A 232 10.60 1.72 -20.32
N ALA A 233 11.55 2.37 -19.65
CA ALA A 233 12.99 2.14 -19.88
C ALA A 233 13.40 0.70 -19.53
N LEU A 234 12.90 0.15 -18.43
CA LEU A 234 13.11 -1.25 -18.05
C LEU A 234 12.62 -2.19 -19.16
N ARG A 235 11.37 -2.03 -19.62
CA ARG A 235 10.77 -2.89 -20.66
C ARG A 235 11.46 -2.79 -22.01
N ALA A 236 12.03 -1.63 -22.34
CA ALA A 236 12.77 -1.40 -23.58
C ALA A 236 14.19 -1.95 -23.55
N HIS A 237 14.70 -2.35 -22.38
CA HIS A 237 16.08 -2.82 -22.25
C HIS A 237 16.29 -4.16 -22.98
N PRO A 238 17.38 -4.35 -23.76
CA PRO A 238 17.62 -5.57 -24.55
C PRO A 238 17.62 -6.87 -23.72
N ARG A 239 17.94 -6.79 -22.42
CA ARG A 239 17.92 -7.92 -21.47
C ARG A 239 16.54 -8.58 -21.40
N GLU A 240 15.46 -7.83 -21.57
CA GLU A 240 14.09 -8.33 -21.47
C GLU A 240 13.77 -9.35 -22.56
N LEU A 241 14.27 -9.12 -23.78
CA LEU A 241 14.12 -10.08 -24.88
C LEU A 241 14.89 -11.37 -24.61
N GLU A 242 16.05 -11.28 -23.95
CA GLU A 242 16.83 -12.46 -23.57
C GLU A 242 16.15 -13.26 -22.46
N ILE A 243 15.62 -12.59 -21.43
CA ILE A 243 14.80 -13.22 -20.39
C ILE A 243 13.61 -13.95 -21.03
N GLU A 244 12.93 -13.33 -21.98
CA GLU A 244 11.80 -13.95 -22.68
C GLU A 244 12.19 -15.20 -23.47
N ARG A 245 13.34 -15.18 -24.17
CA ARG A 245 13.88 -16.38 -24.84
C ARG A 245 14.18 -17.50 -23.85
N MET A 246 14.72 -17.16 -22.68
CA MET A 246 15.01 -18.14 -21.62
C MET A 246 13.73 -18.69 -20.97
N ARG A 247 12.69 -17.87 -20.81
CA ARG A 247 11.34 -18.31 -20.38
C ARG A 247 10.76 -19.32 -21.36
N GLN A 248 10.84 -19.04 -22.66
CA GLN A 248 10.38 -19.96 -23.70
C GLN A 248 11.16 -21.29 -23.68
N LEU A 249 12.47 -21.23 -23.42
CA LEU A 249 13.29 -22.43 -23.25
C LEU A 249 12.82 -23.26 -22.03
N ALA A 250 12.55 -22.61 -20.90
CA ALA A 250 12.07 -23.27 -19.68
C ALA A 250 10.70 -23.97 -19.84
N VAL A 251 9.89 -23.53 -20.80
CA VAL A 251 8.57 -24.13 -21.11
C VAL A 251 8.63 -25.18 -22.23
N SER A 252 9.55 -25.03 -23.18
CA SER A 252 9.61 -25.88 -24.39
C SER A 252 10.52 -27.11 -24.28
N VAL A 253 11.43 -27.13 -23.30
CA VAL A 253 12.38 -28.24 -23.15
C VAL A 253 11.69 -29.46 -22.55
N GLY A 254 11.51 -30.49 -23.38
CA GLY A 254 11.10 -31.82 -22.91
C GLY A 254 12.18 -32.53 -22.09
N PRO A 255 11.86 -33.62 -21.37
CA PRO A 255 12.74 -34.28 -20.40
C PRO A 255 14.04 -34.89 -20.97
N PHE A 256 14.26 -34.84 -22.28
CA PHE A 256 15.35 -35.51 -22.97
C PHE A 256 16.44 -34.57 -23.53
N LYS A 257 16.35 -33.26 -23.28
CA LYS A 257 17.37 -32.30 -23.74
C LYS A 257 18.06 -31.67 -22.53
N THR A 258 19.34 -31.96 -22.37
CA THR A 258 20.19 -31.34 -21.34
C THR A 258 20.51 -29.91 -21.73
N LEU A 259 20.27 -28.98 -20.80
CA LEU A 259 20.63 -27.58 -20.94
C LEU A 259 22.07 -27.34 -20.46
N ASP A 260 22.73 -26.34 -21.03
CA ASP A 260 24.05 -25.91 -20.60
C ASP A 260 23.97 -25.27 -19.20
N GLU A 261 24.80 -25.75 -18.27
CA GLU A 261 24.88 -25.23 -16.90
C GLU A 261 25.23 -23.74 -16.87
N ALA A 262 25.94 -23.21 -17.88
CA ALA A 262 26.24 -21.79 -18.00
C ALA A 262 24.98 -20.91 -18.13
N LEU A 263 23.85 -21.47 -18.53
CA LEU A 263 22.56 -20.77 -18.59
C LEU A 263 22.05 -20.39 -17.19
N ALA A 264 22.41 -21.14 -16.15
CA ALA A 264 21.97 -20.83 -14.79
C ALA A 264 22.59 -19.52 -14.28
N ASP A 265 23.90 -19.34 -14.47
CA ASP A 265 24.60 -18.11 -14.09
C ASP A 265 24.13 -16.92 -14.95
N ARG A 266 23.87 -17.14 -16.25
CA ARG A 266 23.33 -16.11 -17.15
C ARG A 266 21.92 -15.67 -16.72
N TRP A 267 21.03 -16.63 -16.46
CA TRP A 267 19.68 -16.38 -15.97
C TRP A 267 19.70 -15.59 -14.66
N PHE A 268 20.51 -16.04 -13.70
CA PHE A 268 20.64 -15.39 -12.41
C PHE A 268 21.09 -13.92 -12.56
N THR A 269 22.05 -13.66 -13.46
CA THR A 269 22.55 -12.31 -13.74
C THR A 269 21.45 -11.42 -14.32
N LEU A 270 20.80 -11.86 -15.40
CA LEU A 270 19.74 -11.09 -16.08
C LEU A 270 18.59 -10.74 -15.13
N MET A 271 18.12 -11.72 -14.36
CA MET A 271 17.03 -11.51 -13.41
C MET A 271 17.46 -10.62 -12.23
N THR A 272 18.72 -10.69 -11.79
CA THR A 272 19.23 -9.79 -10.75
C THR A 272 19.28 -8.35 -11.24
N GLU A 273 19.78 -8.11 -12.45
CA GLU A 273 19.75 -6.77 -13.06
C GLU A 273 18.33 -6.22 -13.21
N ARG A 274 17.37 -7.06 -13.64
CA ARG A 274 15.95 -6.69 -13.71
C ARG A 274 15.39 -6.32 -12.33
N MET A 275 15.71 -7.10 -11.29
CA MET A 275 15.28 -6.80 -9.92
C MET A 275 15.86 -5.48 -9.40
N ASP A 276 17.10 -5.15 -9.76
CA ASP A 276 17.73 -3.88 -9.38
C ASP A 276 17.03 -2.68 -10.07
N ASP A 277 16.66 -2.82 -11.34
CA ASP A 277 15.86 -1.80 -12.05
C ASP A 277 14.45 -1.66 -11.43
N LEU A 278 13.80 -2.78 -11.05
CA LEU A 278 12.54 -2.75 -10.29
C LEU A 278 12.69 -2.08 -8.93
N LYS A 279 13.82 -2.25 -8.24
CA LYS A 279 14.10 -1.56 -6.97
C LYS A 279 14.22 -0.05 -7.18
N ARG A 280 14.81 0.42 -8.29
CA ARG A 280 14.85 1.85 -8.61
C ARG A 280 13.45 2.44 -8.83
N ILE A 281 12.54 1.68 -9.45
CA ILE A 281 11.14 2.10 -9.60
C ILE A 281 10.48 2.22 -8.22
N GLU A 282 10.65 1.21 -7.36
CA GLU A 282 10.15 1.25 -5.97
C GLU A 282 10.72 2.43 -5.18
N ASP A 283 12.03 2.73 -5.28
CA ASP A 283 12.65 3.90 -4.64
C ASP A 283 12.05 5.23 -5.14
N ASN A 284 11.77 5.34 -6.45
CA ASN A 284 11.11 6.53 -7.00
C ASN A 284 9.69 6.66 -6.46
N MET A 285 8.94 5.55 -6.37
CA MET A 285 7.60 5.56 -5.80
C MET A 285 7.58 5.96 -4.33
N GLU A 286 8.53 5.46 -3.54
CA GLU A 286 8.70 5.84 -2.13
C GLU A 286 8.95 7.37 -2.00
N SER A 287 9.80 7.93 -2.86
CA SER A 287 10.05 9.37 -2.90
C SER A 287 8.80 10.17 -3.31
N ALA A 288 8.09 9.73 -4.35
CA ALA A 288 6.86 10.37 -4.83
C ALA A 288 5.76 10.34 -3.76
N PHE A 289 5.61 9.21 -3.06
CA PHE A 289 4.70 9.06 -1.93
C PHE A 289 5.02 10.07 -0.81
N HIS A 290 6.28 10.18 -0.40
CA HIS A 290 6.68 11.12 0.64
C HIS A 290 6.41 12.57 0.24
N GLN A 291 6.81 12.96 -0.98
CA GLN A 291 6.56 14.30 -1.51
C GLN A 291 5.07 14.61 -1.56
N ARG A 292 4.24 13.65 -1.97
CA ARG A 292 2.79 13.84 -2.02
C ARG A 292 2.18 14.03 -0.64
N CYS A 293 2.60 13.23 0.35
CA CYS A 293 2.16 13.41 1.74
C CYS A 293 2.50 14.81 2.26
N VAL A 294 3.73 15.29 2.03
CA VAL A 294 4.17 16.64 2.45
C VAL A 294 3.36 17.73 1.76
N ALA A 295 3.15 17.61 0.45
CA ALA A 295 2.38 18.57 -0.33
C ALA A 295 0.92 18.67 0.18
N ARG A 296 0.26 17.52 0.37
CA ARG A 296 -1.13 17.46 0.84
C ARG A 296 -1.27 17.96 2.28
N TYR A 297 -0.34 17.62 3.16
CA TYR A 297 -0.30 18.16 4.52
C TYR A 297 -0.22 19.69 4.52
N THR A 298 0.69 20.24 3.72
CA THR A 298 0.89 21.69 3.60
C THR A 298 -0.35 22.40 3.03
N GLU A 299 -0.95 21.83 1.99
CA GLU A 299 -2.19 22.34 1.38
C GLU A 299 -3.37 22.33 2.38
N ALA A 300 -3.53 21.23 3.13
CA ALA A 300 -4.59 21.10 4.13
C ALA A 300 -4.42 22.12 5.27
N ARG A 301 -3.18 22.37 5.72
CA ARG A 301 -2.90 23.39 6.75
C ARG A 301 -3.18 24.81 6.25
N HIS A 302 -2.74 25.16 5.05
CA HIS A 302 -3.06 26.47 4.46
C HIS A 302 -4.58 26.66 4.32
N SER A 303 -5.29 25.63 3.88
CA SER A 303 -6.75 25.63 3.77
C SER A 303 -7.44 25.86 5.12
N LEU A 304 -6.95 25.21 6.20
CA LEU A 304 -7.47 25.40 7.55
C LEU A 304 -7.31 26.85 8.02
N THR A 305 -6.10 27.40 7.93
CA THR A 305 -5.83 28.79 8.34
C THR A 305 -6.66 29.80 7.54
N HIS A 306 -6.86 29.54 6.25
CA HIS A 306 -7.76 30.37 5.44
C HIS A 306 -9.20 30.29 5.94
N GLN A 307 -9.72 29.10 6.21
CA GLN A 307 -11.08 28.89 6.72
C GLN A 307 -11.28 29.51 8.12
N GLU A 308 -10.29 29.41 9.01
CA GLU A 308 -10.28 30.07 10.32
C GLU A 308 -10.42 31.59 10.18
N SER A 309 -9.67 32.19 9.24
CA SER A 309 -9.73 33.63 8.99
C SER A 309 -11.10 34.10 8.50
N LEU A 310 -11.81 33.26 7.73
CA LEU A 310 -13.14 33.55 7.20
C LEU A 310 -14.25 33.35 8.24
N LEU A 311 -14.08 32.41 9.18
CA LEU A 311 -15.05 32.09 10.22
C LEU A 311 -14.87 32.95 11.50
N SER A 312 -13.68 33.50 11.75
CA SER A 312 -13.38 34.35 12.91
C SER A 312 -14.32 35.57 13.09
N PRO A 313 -14.76 36.27 12.02
CA PRO A 313 -15.72 37.37 12.13
C PRO A 313 -17.13 36.92 12.52
N LEU A 314 -17.50 35.67 12.24
CA LEU A 314 -18.85 35.12 12.43
C LEU A 314 -19.09 34.57 13.85
N GLY A 315 -18.01 34.19 14.55
CA GLY A 315 -18.06 33.65 15.92
C GLY A 315 -18.04 34.71 17.03
N LYS A 316 -17.85 36.00 16.71
CA LYS A 316 -17.98 37.08 17.70
C LYS A 316 -19.46 37.41 17.88
N PRO A 317 -20.03 37.33 19.10
CA PRO A 317 -21.36 37.90 19.33
C PRO A 317 -21.30 39.37 18.90
N PRO A 318 -22.35 39.91 18.24
CA PRO A 318 -22.36 41.32 17.92
C PRO A 318 -22.06 42.06 19.22
N ALA A 319 -20.96 42.82 19.23
CA ALA A 319 -20.71 43.75 20.31
C ALA A 319 -22.02 44.51 20.48
N ALA A 320 -22.51 44.63 21.72
CA ALA A 320 -23.76 45.32 22.02
C ALA A 320 -23.67 46.79 21.56
N SER A 321 -23.81 47.02 20.26
CA SER A 321 -24.05 48.32 19.68
C SER A 321 -25.49 48.58 20.02
N ALA A 322 -25.70 49.40 21.06
CA ALA A 322 -27.00 49.96 21.36
C ALA A 322 -27.67 50.38 20.04
N PRO A 323 -28.94 50.00 19.80
CA PRO A 323 -29.61 50.32 18.56
C PRO A 323 -29.51 51.83 18.33
N ARG A 324 -28.75 52.24 17.32
CA ARG A 324 -28.70 53.64 16.90
C ARG A 324 -29.96 53.90 16.08
N LEU A 325 -30.96 54.43 16.76
CA LEU A 325 -32.09 55.09 16.12
C LEU A 325 -31.54 56.32 15.39
N VAL A 326 -31.45 56.26 14.06
CA VAL A 326 -31.20 57.44 13.24
C VAL A 326 -32.56 58.06 12.95
N VAL A 327 -32.92 59.09 13.72
CA VAL A 327 -34.06 59.96 13.41
C VAL A 327 -33.58 60.94 12.35
N CYS A 328 -33.96 60.72 11.10
CA CYS A 328 -33.85 61.74 10.05
C CYS A 328 -35.05 62.68 10.23
N ASP A 329 -34.83 63.84 10.83
CA ASP A 329 -35.83 64.90 10.85
C ASP A 329 -35.82 65.62 9.50
N SER A 330 -36.87 65.39 8.71
CA SER A 330 -37.33 66.35 7.73
C SER A 330 -38.81 66.10 7.45
N ALA A 331 -39.63 66.86 8.15
CA ALA A 331 -40.99 67.30 7.82
C ALA A 331 -41.80 66.44 6.81
N GLN A 332 -42.89 65.86 7.34
CA GLN A 332 -44.17 65.57 6.69
C GLN A 332 -44.13 64.78 5.36
N SER A 333 -44.51 63.50 5.41
CA SER A 333 -45.76 63.00 4.80
C SER A 333 -45.84 61.48 4.83
N ASP A 334 -47.09 61.05 4.67
CA ASP A 334 -47.71 59.74 4.81
C ASP A 334 -47.08 58.58 4.00
N HIS A 335 -47.29 57.36 4.53
CA HIS A 335 -47.04 56.04 3.95
C HIS A 335 -45.59 55.62 3.60
N GLY A 336 -45.00 54.72 4.39
CA GLY A 336 -43.76 54.05 4.02
C GLY A 336 -43.29 52.94 4.96
N SER A 337 -43.50 51.69 4.54
CA SER A 337 -42.65 50.50 4.76
C SER A 337 -41.96 50.35 6.13
N ASP A 338 -42.60 49.60 7.03
CA ASP A 338 -41.91 48.91 8.13
C ASP A 338 -41.11 47.71 7.58
N ALA A 339 -39.97 47.97 6.95
CA ALA A 339 -38.97 46.94 6.65
C ALA A 339 -37.97 46.85 7.81
N TRP A 340 -38.31 46.08 8.84
CA TRP A 340 -37.40 45.68 9.91
C TRP A 340 -36.34 44.72 9.37
N ALA A 341 -35.30 45.25 8.72
CA ALA A 341 -34.18 44.48 8.21
C ALA A 341 -33.02 44.39 9.23
N SER A 342 -33.26 43.70 10.35
CA SER A 342 -32.18 43.25 11.25
C SER A 342 -31.66 41.84 10.89
N ASP A 343 -32.19 41.22 9.84
CA ASP A 343 -31.93 39.81 9.48
C ASP A 343 -30.75 39.63 8.50
N GLY A 344 -30.07 40.71 8.10
CA GLY A 344 -29.05 40.71 7.04
C GLY A 344 -27.78 39.94 7.39
N VAL A 345 -27.22 40.15 8.59
CA VAL A 345 -25.96 39.52 9.01
C VAL A 345 -26.16 38.03 9.31
N GLY A 346 -27.26 37.64 9.95
CA GLY A 346 -27.61 36.23 10.20
C GLY A 346 -27.85 35.44 8.91
N ARG A 347 -28.56 36.04 7.93
CA ARG A 347 -28.78 35.43 6.61
C ARG A 347 -27.51 35.33 5.77
N GLN A 348 -26.63 36.33 5.79
CA GLN A 348 -25.34 36.29 5.09
C GLN A 348 -24.40 35.24 5.69
N SER A 349 -24.34 35.14 7.02
CA SER A 349 -23.54 34.14 7.75
C SER A 349 -24.03 32.72 7.46
N GLY A 350 -25.36 32.51 7.48
CA GLY A 350 -25.97 31.22 7.15
C GLY A 350 -25.72 30.81 5.70
N ARG A 351 -25.81 31.73 4.74
CA ARG A 351 -25.51 31.47 3.33
C ARG A 351 -24.04 31.08 3.12
N PHE A 352 -23.11 31.78 3.78
CA PHE A 352 -21.69 31.48 3.70
C PHE A 352 -21.33 30.09 4.27
N ILE A 353 -21.91 29.72 5.43
CA ILE A 353 -21.74 28.38 6.00
C ILE A 353 -22.31 27.31 5.07
N MET A 354 -23.46 27.57 4.44
CA MET A 354 -24.06 26.64 3.47
C MET A 354 -23.21 26.47 2.21
N GLU A 355 -22.60 27.55 1.71
CA GLU A 355 -21.65 27.50 0.59
C GLU A 355 -20.41 26.66 0.95
N LEU A 356 -19.83 26.85 2.15
CA LEU A 356 -18.74 26.02 2.66
C LEU A 356 -19.14 24.54 2.81
N LEU A 357 -20.33 24.25 3.32
CA LEU A 357 -20.85 22.88 3.46
C LEU A 357 -21.04 22.20 2.10
N GLN A 358 -21.60 22.92 1.13
CA GLN A 358 -21.77 22.40 -0.24
C GLN A 358 -20.42 22.10 -0.89
N GLU A 359 -19.44 23.00 -0.72
CA GLU A 359 -18.09 22.80 -1.22
C GLU A 359 -17.39 21.60 -0.55
N GLN A 360 -17.52 21.44 0.77
CA GLN A 360 -17.02 20.24 1.46
C GLN A 360 -17.71 18.96 0.96
N ALA A 361 -19.03 18.98 0.80
CA ALA A 361 -19.78 17.82 0.32
C ALA A 361 -19.43 17.44 -1.13
N ARG A 362 -19.16 18.43 -1.99
CA ARG A 362 -18.67 18.21 -3.36
C ARG A 362 -17.29 17.55 -3.32
N ARG A 363 -16.36 18.13 -2.58
CA ARG A 363 -15.00 17.61 -2.42
C ARG A 363 -14.96 16.19 -1.87
N LEU A 364 -15.74 15.87 -0.83
CA LEU A 364 -15.80 14.52 -0.26
C LEU A 364 -16.34 13.49 -1.25
N ARG A 365 -17.31 13.87 -2.09
CA ARG A 365 -17.81 13.02 -3.17
C ARG A 365 -16.76 12.78 -4.24
N GLU A 366 -16.07 13.84 -4.68
CA GLU A 366 -14.96 13.73 -5.66
C GLU A 366 -13.86 12.80 -5.14
N MET A 367 -13.39 12.99 -3.89
CA MET A 367 -12.39 12.09 -3.29
C MET A 367 -12.90 10.65 -3.17
N SER A 368 -14.18 10.45 -2.83
CA SER A 368 -14.75 9.10 -2.72
C SER A 368 -14.81 8.38 -4.07
N GLU A 369 -15.11 9.10 -5.16
CA GLU A 369 -15.11 8.53 -6.50
C GLU A 369 -13.68 8.24 -6.98
N GLU A 370 -12.72 9.14 -6.73
CA GLU A 370 -11.31 8.91 -7.06
C GLU A 370 -10.70 7.73 -6.29
N LEU A 371 -11.09 7.54 -5.02
CA LEU A 371 -10.66 6.39 -4.22
C LEU A 371 -11.25 5.06 -4.68
N LYS A 372 -12.37 5.08 -5.42
CA LYS A 372 -13.09 3.86 -5.80
C LYS A 372 -12.20 2.90 -6.57
N GLY A 373 -11.46 3.39 -7.56
CA GLY A 373 -10.54 2.55 -8.35
C GLY A 373 -9.42 1.93 -7.50
N ALA A 374 -8.80 2.73 -6.63
CA ALA A 374 -7.76 2.24 -5.71
C ALA A 374 -8.30 1.17 -4.75
N ARG A 375 -9.50 1.39 -4.20
CA ARG A 375 -10.17 0.42 -3.31
C ARG A 375 -10.56 -0.85 -4.05
N GLU A 376 -11.11 -0.74 -5.26
CA GLU A 376 -11.45 -1.90 -6.09
C GLU A 376 -10.21 -2.75 -6.40
N ALA A 377 -9.07 -2.14 -6.73
CA ALA A 377 -7.81 -2.85 -6.95
C ALA A 377 -7.33 -3.62 -5.70
N LEU A 378 -7.43 -3.00 -4.52
CA LEU A 378 -7.10 -3.65 -3.24
C LEU A 378 -8.09 -4.78 -2.91
N GLU A 379 -9.39 -4.55 -3.05
CA GLU A 379 -10.42 -5.56 -2.83
C GLU A 379 -10.27 -6.78 -3.76
N ASP A 380 -9.96 -6.54 -5.03
CA ASP A 380 -9.69 -7.59 -6.02
C ASP A 380 -8.49 -8.44 -5.59
N ARG A 381 -7.42 -7.82 -5.06
CA ARG A 381 -6.24 -8.53 -4.55
C ARG A 381 -6.56 -9.33 -3.29
N ARG A 382 -7.20 -8.72 -2.29
CA ARG A 382 -7.60 -9.37 -1.03
C ARG A 382 -8.52 -10.56 -1.31
N THR A 383 -9.47 -10.41 -2.22
CA THR A 383 -10.39 -11.49 -2.59
C THR A 383 -9.65 -12.65 -3.24
N GLN A 384 -8.69 -12.35 -4.14
CA GLN A 384 -7.84 -13.40 -4.73
C GLN A 384 -7.04 -14.15 -3.67
N GLU A 385 -6.43 -13.47 -2.71
CA GLU A 385 -5.68 -14.11 -1.60
C GLU A 385 -6.58 -14.99 -0.75
N LYS A 386 -7.76 -14.47 -0.38
CA LYS A 386 -8.73 -15.24 0.39
C LYS A 386 -9.20 -16.48 -0.36
N ALA A 387 -9.47 -16.36 -1.66
CA ALA A 387 -9.83 -17.50 -2.49
C ALA A 387 -8.70 -18.55 -2.55
N VAL A 388 -7.46 -18.10 -2.66
CA VAL A 388 -6.27 -18.99 -2.67
C VAL A 388 -6.13 -19.72 -1.33
N LEU A 389 -6.19 -19.01 -0.21
CA LEU A 389 -6.11 -19.60 1.13
C LEU A 389 -7.23 -20.64 1.36
N LEU A 390 -8.45 -20.32 0.94
CA LEU A 390 -9.58 -21.27 1.00
C LEU A 390 -9.34 -22.53 0.14
N LEU A 391 -8.76 -22.37 -1.05
CA LEU A 391 -8.43 -23.51 -1.91
C LEU A 391 -7.31 -24.36 -1.31
N MET A 392 -6.29 -23.75 -0.71
CA MET A 392 -5.22 -24.45 0.01
C MET A 392 -5.80 -25.28 1.16
N GLU A 393 -6.64 -24.67 2.01
CA GLU A 393 -7.24 -25.33 3.17
C GLU A 393 -8.20 -26.46 2.76
N ARG A 394 -9.10 -26.22 1.80
CA ARG A 394 -10.15 -27.17 1.43
C ARG A 394 -9.68 -28.31 0.54
N ARG A 395 -8.56 -28.14 -0.17
CA ARG A 395 -8.04 -29.15 -1.12
C ARG A 395 -6.67 -29.71 -0.75
N ASP A 396 -6.07 -29.24 0.34
CA ASP A 396 -4.71 -29.62 0.77
C ASP A 396 -3.69 -29.48 -0.36
N ILE A 397 -3.73 -28.31 -1.03
CA ILE A 397 -2.84 -27.99 -2.16
C ILE A 397 -1.92 -26.84 -1.80
N SER A 398 -0.76 -26.80 -2.45
CA SER A 398 0.20 -25.70 -2.27
C SER A 398 -0.35 -24.36 -2.75
N ASN A 399 0.25 -23.27 -2.27
CA ASN A 399 -0.09 -21.90 -2.68
C ASN A 399 -0.04 -21.74 -4.22
N ASP A 400 1.03 -22.25 -4.85
CA ASP A 400 1.20 -22.24 -6.31
C ASP A 400 0.12 -23.07 -7.04
N GLU A 401 -0.36 -24.16 -6.46
CA GLU A 401 -1.47 -24.96 -7.01
C GLU A 401 -2.81 -24.25 -6.88
N ALA A 402 -3.06 -23.60 -5.75
CA ALA A 402 -4.29 -22.85 -5.52
C ALA A 402 -4.43 -21.67 -6.49
N HIS A 403 -3.38 -20.86 -6.69
CA HIS A 403 -3.39 -19.80 -7.71
C HIS A 403 -3.56 -20.34 -9.12
N ARG A 404 -2.95 -21.49 -9.45
CA ARG A 404 -3.14 -22.16 -10.75
C ARG A 404 -4.58 -22.62 -10.96
N LEU A 405 -5.17 -23.26 -9.95
CA LEU A 405 -6.53 -23.74 -10.01
C LEU A 405 -7.51 -22.58 -10.20
N LEU A 406 -7.34 -21.49 -9.44
CA LEU A 406 -8.18 -20.31 -9.54
C LEU A 406 -8.12 -19.68 -10.94
N ARG A 407 -6.93 -19.61 -11.54
CA ARG A 407 -6.75 -19.12 -12.92
C ARG A 407 -7.36 -20.05 -13.95
N LYS A 408 -7.14 -21.35 -13.82
CA LYS A 408 -7.74 -22.32 -14.73
C LYS A 408 -9.27 -22.17 -14.73
N LEU A 409 -9.88 -22.01 -13.56
CA LEU A 409 -11.31 -21.75 -13.45
C LEU A 409 -11.73 -20.43 -14.12
N ALA A 410 -10.92 -19.37 -14.03
CA ALA A 410 -11.17 -18.12 -14.73
C ALA A 410 -11.12 -18.26 -16.25
N MET A 411 -10.11 -18.98 -16.77
CA MET A 411 -9.96 -19.25 -18.20
C MET A 411 -11.08 -20.15 -18.74
N ASP A 412 -11.37 -21.27 -18.05
CA ASP A 412 -12.41 -22.21 -18.44
C ASP A 412 -13.81 -21.56 -18.47
N GLN A 413 -14.03 -20.51 -17.66
CA GLN A 413 -15.27 -19.74 -17.60
C GLN A 413 -15.27 -18.47 -18.48
N GLY A 414 -14.12 -18.08 -19.06
CA GLY A 414 -13.98 -16.83 -19.81
C GLY A 414 -14.25 -15.58 -18.96
N ARG A 415 -13.93 -15.61 -17.65
CA ARG A 415 -14.20 -14.53 -16.69
C ARG A 415 -12.90 -13.91 -16.17
N ARG A 416 -12.98 -12.68 -15.65
CA ARG A 416 -11.83 -12.05 -14.98
C ARG A 416 -11.50 -12.84 -13.72
N LEU A 417 -10.21 -12.92 -13.39
CA LEU A 417 -9.73 -13.63 -12.20
C LEU A 417 -10.37 -13.13 -10.89
N PRO A 418 -10.54 -11.80 -10.65
CA PRO A 418 -11.24 -11.32 -9.45
C PRO A 418 -12.70 -11.78 -9.38
N ASP A 419 -13.40 -11.90 -10.51
CA ASP A 419 -14.79 -12.36 -10.54
C ASP A 419 -14.94 -13.82 -10.12
N VAL A 420 -13.99 -14.66 -10.54
CA VAL A 420 -13.92 -16.06 -10.14
C VAL A 420 -13.49 -16.19 -8.68
N ALA A 421 -12.53 -15.39 -8.21
CA ALA A 421 -12.16 -15.34 -6.80
C ALA A 421 -13.35 -15.01 -5.91
N ARG A 422 -14.15 -13.98 -6.26
CA ARG A 422 -15.38 -13.64 -5.55
C ARG A 422 -16.38 -14.79 -5.53
N ALA A 423 -16.56 -15.49 -6.66
CA ALA A 423 -17.44 -16.65 -6.72
C ALA A 423 -16.97 -17.79 -5.81
N VAL A 424 -15.67 -18.10 -5.77
CA VAL A 424 -15.10 -19.12 -4.89
C VAL A 424 -15.32 -18.78 -3.42
N VAL A 425 -15.04 -17.53 -3.02
CA VAL A 425 -15.24 -17.06 -1.63
C VAL A 425 -16.72 -17.11 -1.24
N SER A 426 -17.62 -16.65 -2.12
CA SER A 426 -19.08 -16.67 -1.86
C SER A 426 -19.62 -18.08 -1.69
N MET A 427 -19.19 -19.03 -2.54
CA MET A 427 -19.63 -20.43 -2.44
C MET A 427 -19.15 -21.10 -1.14
N ALA A 428 -17.94 -20.77 -0.68
CA ALA A 428 -17.43 -21.27 0.60
C ALA A 428 -18.26 -20.77 1.80
N GLY A 429 -18.85 -19.57 1.72
CA GLY A 429 -19.75 -19.05 2.75
C GLY A 429 -21.13 -19.72 2.79
N VAL A 430 -21.52 -20.43 1.73
CA VAL A 430 -22.80 -21.18 1.65
C VAL A 430 -22.63 -22.65 2.02
N LEU A 431 -21.43 -23.21 1.85
CA LEU A 431 -21.10 -24.61 2.12
C LEU A 431 -20.34 -24.82 3.46
N GLY A 432 -20.19 -23.74 4.24
CA GLY A 432 -19.43 -23.69 5.49
C GLY A 432 -20.28 -23.92 6.72
#